data_AF-A0A354TEZ1-F1
#
_entry.id   AF-A0A354TEZ1-F1
#
_cell.length_a   1.000
_cell.length_b   1.000
_cell.length_c   1.000
_cell.angle_alpha   90.00
_cell.angle_beta   90.00
_cell.angle_gamma   90.00
#
_symmetry.space_group_name_H-M   'P 1'
#
loop_
_entity.id
_entity.type
_entity.pdbx_description
1 polymer ?
#
loop_
_entity_poly.entity_id
_entity_poly.type
_entity_poly.pdbx_seq_one_letter_code
_entity_poly.pdbx_strand_id
1 'polypeptide(L)'
;MTDEVSKLAPPPTHDLALFDGGPLVRSLRWARLRGDELSELRWHRCAFLALITWVPLLLLAALEGQALNASTNMPFLLDASVHVRFLIALPLLILAEIGVDARVRDSLRQFVERDIVPQSALPHFRGAVASAVRMRDSWLAEVVILLYVLFLAIAHHAGLYVSLNEIPAGATSWHGSAGVDGSGRSLAGSWFDLISMPIFQFLTLRWYYRILIWAMLLWRISRLDLQLVPTNPDRVAGLGFIGQTSYAYIPLALGHGAMLSSLIANRILYGTETLTHFQIEIALMVTFVFFLVLGPLLPFARQLTAAKLRGNAEYGAFAGRVVDAFDKRWLRDEARDKSELLNVAEVSAMTDLDTTLGIIREMRYVPFTREAAFWIAVAVLAPMLPLLLTAMPIEELIGKLLEMLL
;
A
#
# COMPACT_ATOMS: atom_id res chain seq x y z
N MET A 1 -2.23 32.53 29.88
CA MET A 1 -2.40 32.53 28.40
C MET A 1 -1.37 31.68 27.66
N THR A 2 -0.25 31.29 28.26
CA THR A 2 0.78 30.44 27.61
C THR A 2 0.52 28.93 27.71
N ASP A 3 -0.22 28.46 28.72
CA ASP A 3 -0.51 27.01 28.91
C ASP A 3 -1.67 26.46 28.06
N GLU A 4 -2.64 27.28 27.65
CA GLU A 4 -3.73 26.83 26.78
C GLU A 4 -3.28 26.68 25.32
N VAL A 5 -2.38 27.55 24.86
CA VAL A 5 -1.81 27.46 23.50
C VAL A 5 -0.93 26.20 23.36
N SER A 6 -0.27 25.75 24.43
CA SER A 6 0.47 24.48 24.44
C SER A 6 -0.42 23.24 24.32
N LYS A 7 -1.71 23.31 24.70
CA LYS A 7 -2.68 22.21 24.49
C LYS A 7 -3.28 22.21 23.09
N LEU A 8 -3.21 23.34 22.37
CA LEU A 8 -3.64 23.48 20.98
C LEU A 8 -2.57 23.07 19.96
N ALA A 9 -1.30 22.97 20.37
CA ALA A 9 -0.25 22.48 19.49
C ALA A 9 -0.52 21.03 19.01
N PRO A 10 -0.34 20.73 17.72
CA PRO A 10 -0.33 19.34 17.26
C PRO A 10 0.74 18.54 18.04
N PRO A 11 0.53 17.24 18.29
CA PRO A 11 1.55 16.42 18.96
C PRO A 11 2.87 16.57 18.22
N PRO A 12 4.02 16.60 18.94
CA PRO A 12 5.31 16.89 18.33
C PRO A 12 5.55 15.99 17.13
N THR A 13 6.07 16.57 16.05
CA THR A 13 6.19 15.95 14.73
C THR A 13 7.00 14.67 14.70
N HIS A 14 7.68 14.27 15.77
CA HIS A 14 8.33 12.96 15.89
C HIS A 14 7.39 11.83 16.34
N ASP A 15 6.30 12.13 17.07
CA ASP A 15 5.41 11.12 17.66
C ASP A 15 4.47 10.45 16.63
N LEU A 16 4.18 11.13 15.52
CA LEU A 16 3.25 10.70 14.47
C LEU A 16 3.82 9.67 13.48
N ALA A 17 5.03 9.17 13.71
CA ALA A 17 5.77 8.29 12.81
C ALA A 17 5.23 6.85 12.79
N LEU A 18 4.01 6.62 12.29
CA LEU A 18 3.36 5.31 12.36
C LEU A 18 4.17 4.17 11.72
N PHE A 19 5.08 4.51 10.80
CA PHE A 19 5.95 3.58 10.09
C PHE A 19 7.44 3.79 10.41
N ASP A 20 7.84 4.74 11.26
CA ASP A 20 9.21 4.82 11.79
C ASP A 20 9.22 4.62 13.32
N GLY A 21 9.36 3.35 13.74
CA GLY A 21 9.27 2.97 15.15
C GLY A 21 9.21 1.45 15.37
N GLY A 22 9.44 1.04 16.62
CA GLY A 22 9.40 -0.35 17.07
C GLY A 22 10.56 -0.71 18.03
N PRO A 23 10.35 -1.65 18.98
CA PRO A 23 11.39 -2.16 19.88
C PRO A 23 12.66 -2.63 19.17
N LEU A 24 12.57 -3.30 18.03
CA LEU A 24 13.75 -3.65 17.22
C LEU A 24 14.50 -2.41 16.70
N VAL A 25 13.79 -1.37 16.30
CA VAL A 25 14.44 -0.11 15.89
C VAL A 25 15.03 0.61 17.11
N ARG A 26 14.45 0.45 18.30
CA ARG A 26 15.00 0.99 19.56
C ARG A 26 16.23 0.21 20.02
N SER A 27 16.25 -1.12 19.91
CA SER A 27 17.41 -1.95 20.24
C SER A 27 18.55 -1.76 19.24
N LEU A 28 18.26 -1.62 17.93
CA LEU A 28 19.27 -1.22 16.94
C LEU A 28 19.76 0.22 17.15
N ARG A 29 18.90 1.17 17.59
CA ARG A 29 19.33 2.52 17.99
C ARG A 29 20.25 2.49 19.22
N TRP A 30 20.00 1.56 20.15
CA TRP A 30 20.85 1.35 21.32
C TRP A 30 22.23 0.79 20.96
N ALA A 31 22.34 0.02 19.87
CA ALA A 31 23.60 -0.51 19.33
C ALA A 31 24.54 0.52 18.67
N ARG A 32 24.31 1.84 18.82
CA ARG A 32 25.25 2.93 18.47
C ARG A 32 25.79 2.94 17.02
N LEU A 33 24.92 2.81 16.03
CA LEU A 33 25.20 3.41 14.71
C LEU A 33 24.72 4.87 14.72
N ARG A 34 25.57 5.77 15.25
CA ARG A 34 25.34 7.22 15.38
C ARG A 34 25.72 7.94 14.07
N GLY A 35 24.79 8.73 13.55
CA GLY A 35 24.99 9.71 12.47
C GLY A 35 23.64 10.34 12.14
N ASP A 36 23.58 11.66 12.11
CA ASP A 36 22.36 12.48 12.06
C ASP A 36 21.75 12.59 10.65
N GLU A 37 21.68 11.46 9.94
CA GLU A 37 21.06 11.34 8.62
C GLU A 37 20.15 10.09 8.60
N LEU A 38 18.92 10.28 9.08
CA LEU A 38 17.90 9.22 9.20
C LEU A 38 17.60 8.50 7.87
N SER A 39 17.92 9.11 6.72
CA SER A 39 17.83 8.54 5.38
C SER A 39 19.00 7.60 5.07
N GLU A 40 20.24 8.01 5.35
CA GLU A 40 21.44 7.20 5.06
C GLU A 40 21.47 5.92 5.89
N LEU A 41 21.08 6.00 7.17
CA LEU A 41 21.07 4.84 8.05
C LEU A 41 20.07 3.75 7.60
N ARG A 42 19.03 4.12 6.83
CA ARG A 42 18.03 3.17 6.32
C ARG A 42 18.53 2.42 5.08
N TRP A 43 19.24 3.08 4.17
CA TRP A 43 19.86 2.42 3.01
C TRP A 43 20.93 1.40 3.40
N HIS A 44 21.75 1.72 4.42
CA HIS A 44 22.71 0.77 4.97
C HIS A 44 22.02 -0.46 5.58
N ARG A 45 20.82 -0.30 6.19
CA ARG A 45 20.01 -1.43 6.67
C ARG A 45 19.46 -2.28 5.52
N CYS A 46 19.02 -1.66 4.43
CA CYS A 46 18.59 -2.39 3.22
C CYS A 46 19.74 -3.26 2.69
N ALA A 47 20.91 -2.64 2.49
CA ALA A 47 22.09 -3.32 2.00
C ALA A 47 22.50 -4.44 2.95
N PHE A 48 22.57 -4.17 4.26
CA PHE A 48 22.93 -5.17 5.25
C PHE A 48 21.95 -6.36 5.29
N LEU A 49 20.65 -6.10 5.31
CA LEU A 49 19.62 -7.15 5.34
C LEU A 49 19.58 -7.95 4.04
N ALA A 50 19.73 -7.30 2.88
CA ALA A 50 19.85 -8.01 1.61
C ALA A 50 21.14 -8.86 1.56
N LEU A 51 22.27 -8.32 2.02
CA LEU A 51 23.54 -9.03 2.05
C LEU A 51 23.50 -10.24 2.99
N ILE A 52 22.98 -10.11 4.22
CA ILE A 52 22.92 -11.22 5.18
C ILE A 52 21.93 -12.32 4.77
N THR A 53 20.87 -11.95 4.05
CA THR A 53 19.87 -12.92 3.55
C THR A 53 20.29 -13.59 2.24
N TRP A 54 21.18 -12.99 1.46
CA TRP A 54 21.56 -13.52 0.14
C TRP A 54 23.00 -14.01 0.02
N VAL A 55 24.00 -13.29 0.56
CA VAL A 55 25.42 -13.65 0.38
C VAL A 55 25.78 -15.00 1.02
N PRO A 56 25.37 -15.31 2.26
CA PRO A 56 25.65 -16.63 2.83
C PRO A 56 25.05 -17.77 2.01
N LEU A 57 23.88 -17.56 1.40
CA LEU A 57 23.26 -18.55 0.52
C LEU A 57 24.12 -18.82 -0.72
N LEU A 58 24.59 -17.76 -1.38
CA LEU A 58 25.49 -17.90 -2.53
C LEU A 58 26.78 -18.64 -2.15
N LEU A 59 27.40 -18.26 -1.03
CA LEU A 59 28.66 -18.87 -0.58
C LEU A 59 28.46 -20.35 -0.24
N LEU A 60 27.41 -20.70 0.52
CA LEU A 60 27.11 -22.09 0.87
C LEU A 60 26.75 -22.91 -0.38
N ALA A 61 25.90 -22.39 -1.26
CA ALA A 61 25.55 -23.06 -2.51
C ALA A 61 26.75 -23.25 -3.45
N ALA A 62 27.70 -22.31 -3.47
CA ALA A 62 28.95 -22.44 -4.22
C ALA A 62 29.88 -23.49 -3.59
N LEU A 63 30.01 -23.51 -2.26
CA LEU A 63 30.83 -24.49 -1.53
C LEU A 63 30.30 -25.92 -1.67
N GLU A 64 28.97 -26.09 -1.69
CA GLU A 64 28.32 -27.39 -1.90
C GLU A 64 28.26 -27.79 -3.38
N GLY A 65 28.78 -26.95 -4.27
CA GLY A 65 28.78 -27.21 -5.72
C GLY A 65 27.37 -27.28 -6.30
N GLN A 66 26.40 -26.54 -5.74
CA GLN A 66 25.00 -26.48 -6.18
C GLN A 66 24.66 -25.13 -6.86
N ALA A 67 25.64 -24.23 -6.99
CA ALA A 67 25.45 -22.90 -7.58
C ALA A 67 25.14 -22.94 -9.10
N LEU A 68 25.83 -23.79 -9.86
CA LEU A 68 25.74 -23.91 -11.32
C LEU A 68 25.71 -25.37 -11.81
N ASN A 69 25.51 -26.32 -10.92
CA ASN A 69 25.66 -27.72 -11.24
C ASN A 69 24.54 -28.23 -12.15
N ALA A 70 24.92 -28.72 -13.32
CA ALA A 70 24.01 -29.23 -14.35
C ALA A 70 23.26 -30.51 -13.91
N SER A 71 23.70 -31.18 -12.84
CA SER A 71 23.01 -32.35 -12.28
C SER A 71 21.86 -31.98 -11.34
N THR A 72 21.70 -30.70 -10.99
CA THR A 72 20.59 -30.18 -10.20
C THR A 72 19.56 -29.59 -11.16
N ASN A 73 18.30 -30.05 -11.12
CA ASN A 73 17.24 -29.52 -12.00
C ASN A 73 17.04 -28.02 -11.79
N MET A 74 17.30 -27.52 -10.58
CA MET A 74 17.18 -26.11 -10.24
C MET A 74 18.39 -25.61 -9.41
N PRO A 75 19.47 -25.14 -10.09
CA PRO A 75 20.64 -24.54 -9.43
C PRO A 75 20.30 -23.20 -8.76
N PHE A 76 21.09 -22.81 -7.75
CA PHE A 76 20.87 -21.58 -6.97
C PHE A 76 20.73 -20.33 -7.85
N LEU A 77 21.65 -20.13 -8.80
CA LEU A 77 21.70 -18.92 -9.62
C LEU A 77 20.56 -18.78 -10.63
N LEU A 78 19.83 -19.86 -10.86
CA LEU A 78 18.68 -19.88 -11.77
C LEU A 78 17.34 -19.91 -11.00
N ASP A 79 17.38 -19.84 -9.67
CA ASP A 79 16.20 -19.70 -8.82
C ASP A 79 15.78 -18.23 -8.73
N ALA A 80 14.90 -17.82 -9.65
CA ALA A 80 14.39 -16.46 -9.70
C ALA A 80 13.72 -16.04 -8.38
N SER A 81 13.08 -16.96 -7.67
CA SER A 81 12.33 -16.63 -6.45
C SER A 81 13.22 -16.17 -5.31
N VAL A 82 14.41 -16.75 -5.15
CA VAL A 82 15.35 -16.33 -4.10
C VAL A 82 15.97 -14.98 -4.42
N HIS A 83 16.36 -14.76 -5.68
CA HIS A 83 16.89 -13.47 -6.12
C HIS A 83 15.84 -12.36 -5.98
N VAL A 84 14.61 -12.59 -6.48
CA VAL A 84 13.56 -11.58 -6.42
C VAL A 84 13.15 -11.27 -4.98
N ARG A 85 13.06 -12.26 -4.08
CA ARG A 85 12.70 -12.01 -2.68
C ARG A 85 13.73 -11.12 -1.97
N PHE A 86 15.01 -11.47 -2.03
CA PHE A 86 16.02 -10.82 -1.20
C PHE A 86 16.65 -9.59 -1.88
N LEU A 87 16.72 -9.56 -3.21
CA LEU A 87 17.36 -8.47 -3.96
C LEU A 87 16.36 -7.46 -4.54
N ILE A 88 15.06 -7.79 -4.62
CA ILE A 88 14.02 -6.88 -5.14
C ILE A 88 12.94 -6.60 -4.09
N ALA A 89 12.21 -7.62 -3.63
CA ALA A 89 11.07 -7.43 -2.75
C ALA A 89 11.47 -6.87 -1.38
N LEU A 90 12.57 -7.35 -0.78
CA LEU A 90 13.08 -6.84 0.50
C LEU A 90 13.49 -5.35 0.41
N PRO A 91 14.31 -4.92 -0.57
CA PRO A 91 14.57 -3.48 -0.78
C PRO A 91 13.31 -2.65 -1.02
N LEU A 92 12.35 -3.15 -1.82
CA LEU A 92 11.08 -2.46 -2.07
C LEU A 92 10.23 -2.32 -0.81
N LEU A 93 10.18 -3.35 0.05
CA LEU A 93 9.52 -3.29 1.36
C LEU A 93 10.13 -2.19 2.22
N ILE A 94 11.45 -2.01 2.23
CA ILE A 94 12.07 -0.97 3.05
C ILE A 94 11.88 0.42 2.41
N LEU A 95 11.97 0.54 1.09
CA LEU A 95 11.72 1.79 0.38
C LEU A 95 10.29 2.30 0.58
N ALA A 96 9.31 1.38 0.56
CA ALA A 96 7.92 1.71 0.89
C ALA A 96 7.79 2.36 2.27
N GLU A 97 8.65 2.01 3.24
CA GLU A 97 8.53 2.47 4.64
C GLU A 97 8.76 3.97 4.72
N ILE A 98 9.71 4.46 3.92
CA ILE A 98 10.07 5.87 3.83
C ILE A 98 8.91 6.68 3.25
N GLY A 99 8.38 6.23 2.10
CA GLY A 99 7.29 6.93 1.41
C GLY A 99 6.00 6.94 2.22
N VAL A 100 5.65 5.79 2.82
CA VAL A 100 4.41 5.62 3.58
C VAL A 100 4.45 6.43 4.89
N ASP A 101 5.56 6.43 5.64
CA ASP A 101 5.64 7.20 6.90
C ASP A 101 5.40 8.69 6.68
N ALA A 102 6.08 9.27 5.68
CA ALA A 102 5.96 10.69 5.35
C ALA A 102 4.51 11.04 4.96
N ARG A 103 3.92 10.26 4.06
CA ARG A 103 2.55 10.50 3.54
C ARG A 103 1.48 10.31 4.61
N VAL A 104 1.64 9.33 5.49
CA VAL A 104 0.70 9.10 6.61
C VAL A 104 0.77 10.22 7.62
N ARG A 105 1.97 10.70 7.98
CA ARG A 105 2.16 11.86 8.87
C ARG A 105 1.52 13.11 8.30
N ASP A 106 1.77 13.41 7.03
CA ASP A 106 1.17 14.57 6.35
C ASP A 106 -0.35 14.47 6.26
N SER A 107 -0.88 13.25 6.09
CA SER A 107 -2.32 13.00 6.10
C SER A 107 -2.93 13.30 7.48
N LEU A 108 -2.33 12.80 8.56
CA LEU A 108 -2.79 13.10 9.92
C LEU A 108 -2.72 14.59 10.26
N ARG A 109 -1.72 15.31 9.75
CA ARG A 109 -1.60 16.76 9.92
C ARG A 109 -2.75 17.49 9.20
N GLN A 110 -3.05 17.10 7.97
CA GLN A 110 -4.09 17.72 7.15
C GLN A 110 -5.51 17.57 7.72
N PHE A 111 -5.79 16.52 8.49
CA PHE A 111 -7.06 16.41 9.23
C PHE A 111 -7.31 17.57 10.20
N VAL A 112 -6.24 18.12 10.78
CA VAL A 112 -6.30 19.23 11.74
C VAL A 112 -6.12 20.57 11.02
N GLU A 113 -5.12 20.70 10.13
CA GLU A 113 -4.84 21.95 9.42
C GLU A 113 -5.98 22.43 8.52
N ARG A 114 -6.80 21.50 8.02
CA ARG A 114 -7.95 21.81 7.16
C ARG A 114 -9.26 21.86 7.94
N ASP A 115 -9.22 21.84 9.27
CA ASP A 115 -10.40 21.82 10.16
C ASP A 115 -11.42 20.71 9.86
N ILE A 116 -10.98 19.62 9.20
CA ILE A 116 -11.83 18.47 8.89
C ILE A 116 -12.30 17.79 10.18
N VAL A 117 -11.43 17.75 11.19
CA VAL A 117 -11.80 17.31 12.53
C VAL A 117 -12.26 18.54 13.33
N PRO A 118 -13.54 18.64 13.73
CA PRO A 118 -14.01 19.77 14.51
C PRO A 118 -13.34 19.82 15.89
N GLN A 119 -13.29 21.00 16.49
CA GLN A 119 -12.67 21.21 17.81
C GLN A 119 -13.24 20.27 18.90
N SER A 120 -14.53 19.95 18.83
CA SER A 120 -15.21 19.00 19.73
C SER A 120 -14.70 17.55 19.59
N ALA A 121 -14.23 17.15 18.41
CA ALA A 121 -13.74 15.81 18.11
C ALA A 121 -12.21 15.67 18.26
N LEU A 122 -11.47 16.76 18.42
CA LEU A 122 -10.00 16.75 18.57
C LEU A 122 -9.50 15.84 19.70
N PRO A 123 -10.11 15.79 20.91
CA PRO A 123 -9.67 14.87 21.96
C PRO A 123 -9.78 13.40 21.54
N HIS A 124 -10.87 13.03 20.86
CA HIS A 124 -11.09 11.68 20.36
C HIS A 124 -10.13 11.32 19.22
N PHE A 125 -9.86 12.26 18.31
CA PHE A 125 -8.87 12.10 17.25
C PHE A 125 -7.47 11.84 17.82
N ARG A 126 -7.01 12.68 18.76
CA ARG A 126 -5.72 12.52 19.43
C ARG A 126 -5.65 11.19 20.20
N GLY A 127 -6.74 10.79 20.86
CA GLY A 127 -6.83 9.49 21.54
C GLY A 127 -6.69 8.30 20.57
N ALA A 128 -7.29 8.39 19.37
CA ALA A 128 -7.17 7.38 18.34
C ALA A 128 -5.73 7.29 17.80
N VAL A 129 -5.10 8.43 17.51
CA VAL A 129 -3.70 8.50 17.08
C VAL A 129 -2.76 7.95 18.16
N ALA A 130 -2.93 8.35 19.42
CA ALA A 130 -2.14 7.84 20.54
C ALA A 130 -2.30 6.33 20.71
N SER A 131 -3.51 5.78 20.51
CA SER A 131 -3.73 4.34 20.51
C SER A 131 -2.98 3.63 19.38
N ALA A 132 -2.99 4.20 18.18
CA ALA A 132 -2.26 3.63 17.04
C ALA A 132 -0.74 3.64 17.28
N VAL A 133 -0.22 4.73 17.86
CA VAL A 133 1.19 4.84 18.28
C VAL A 133 1.54 3.81 19.35
N ARG A 134 0.69 3.59 20.36
CA ARG A 134 0.91 2.55 21.38
C ARG A 134 0.94 1.14 20.78
N MET A 135 0.08 0.87 19.80
CA MET A 135 0.07 -0.43 19.10
C MET A 135 1.36 -0.62 18.30
N ARG A 136 1.78 0.39 17.54
CA ARG A 136 3.07 0.39 16.82
C ARG A 136 4.26 0.13 17.74
N ASP A 137 4.26 0.74 18.94
CA ASP A 137 5.37 0.63 19.89
C ASP A 137 5.29 -0.61 20.80
N SER A 138 4.30 -1.48 20.60
CA SER A 138 4.10 -2.69 21.40
C SER A 138 5.18 -3.74 21.13
N TRP A 139 6.04 -3.98 22.12
CA TRP A 139 7.06 -5.04 22.05
C TRP A 139 6.46 -6.44 21.99
N LEU A 140 5.30 -6.64 22.62
CA LEU A 140 4.60 -7.91 22.60
C LEU A 140 4.20 -8.29 21.17
N ALA A 141 3.75 -7.32 20.36
CA ALA A 141 3.38 -7.59 18.97
C ALA A 141 4.59 -8.04 18.14
N GLU A 142 5.75 -7.37 18.29
CA GLU A 142 6.97 -7.78 17.60
C GLU A 142 7.45 -9.18 18.03
N VAL A 143 7.40 -9.48 19.34
CA VAL A 143 7.77 -10.81 19.86
C VAL A 143 6.83 -11.90 19.35
N VAL A 144 5.53 -11.64 19.31
CA VAL A 144 4.55 -12.61 18.78
C VAL A 144 4.81 -12.88 17.30
N ILE A 145 5.08 -11.85 16.49
CA ILE A 145 5.43 -12.01 15.07
C ILE A 145 6.73 -12.82 14.94
N LEU A 146 7.75 -12.52 15.74
CA LEU A 146 9.03 -13.23 15.71
C LEU A 146 8.88 -14.71 16.07
N LEU A 147 8.16 -15.01 17.16
CA LEU A 147 7.91 -16.39 17.60
C LEU A 147 7.10 -17.16 16.57
N TYR A 148 6.09 -16.52 15.96
CA TYR A 148 5.29 -17.13 14.91
C TYR A 148 6.15 -17.48 13.69
N VAL A 149 7.01 -16.55 13.25
CA VAL A 149 7.91 -16.77 12.12
C VAL A 149 8.94 -17.85 12.42
N LEU A 150 9.53 -17.86 13.62
CA LEU A 150 10.48 -18.90 14.02
C LEU A 150 9.80 -20.27 14.13
N PHE A 151 8.55 -20.32 14.63
CA PHE A 151 7.76 -21.53 14.65
C PHE A 151 7.53 -22.08 13.22
N LEU A 152 7.15 -21.22 12.27
CA LEU A 152 7.02 -21.59 10.87
C LEU A 152 8.35 -22.10 10.30
N ALA A 153 9.46 -21.38 10.54
CA ALA A 153 10.79 -21.78 10.10
C ALA A 153 11.18 -23.19 10.58
N ILE A 154 10.98 -23.46 11.87
CA ILE A 154 11.30 -24.75 12.48
C ILE A 154 10.35 -25.83 11.96
N ALA A 155 9.06 -25.55 11.83
CA ALA A 155 8.09 -26.54 11.35
C ALA A 155 8.31 -26.89 9.87
N HIS A 156 8.70 -25.91 9.04
CA HIS A 156 9.15 -26.17 7.66
C HIS A 156 10.41 -27.04 7.65
N HIS A 157 11.41 -26.64 8.46
CA HIS A 157 12.65 -27.39 8.56
C HIS A 157 12.46 -28.80 9.14
N ALA A 158 11.45 -29.03 9.99
CA ALA A 158 11.09 -30.34 10.50
C ALA A 158 10.26 -31.18 9.50
N GLY A 159 9.83 -30.61 8.37
CA GLY A 159 8.95 -31.27 7.40
C GLY A 159 7.50 -31.44 7.88
N LEU A 160 7.07 -30.65 8.86
CA LEU A 160 5.73 -30.73 9.46
C LEU A 160 4.64 -30.08 8.59
N TYR A 161 5.02 -29.24 7.64
CA TYR A 161 4.10 -28.74 6.61
C TYR A 161 4.84 -28.52 5.29
N VAL A 162 4.13 -28.78 4.20
CA VAL A 162 4.62 -28.61 2.84
C VAL A 162 4.42 -27.14 2.41
N SER A 163 5.49 -26.50 1.97
CA SER A 163 5.44 -25.13 1.45
C SER A 163 4.86 -25.10 0.03
N LEU A 164 4.09 -24.07 -0.31
CA LEU A 164 3.63 -23.81 -1.69
C LEU A 164 4.80 -23.59 -2.69
N ASN A 165 6.03 -23.43 -2.17
CA ASN A 165 7.26 -23.37 -2.97
C ASN A 165 7.81 -24.75 -3.35
N GLU A 166 7.04 -25.83 -3.27
CA GLU A 166 7.57 -27.15 -3.58
C GLU A 166 8.20 -27.22 -4.97
N ILE A 167 9.38 -27.83 -4.94
CA ILE A 167 10.10 -28.38 -6.05
C ILE A 167 9.12 -29.31 -6.78
N PRO A 168 8.93 -29.17 -8.11
CA PRO A 168 8.10 -30.10 -8.88
C PRO A 168 8.45 -31.54 -8.53
N ALA A 169 7.43 -32.39 -8.34
CA ALA A 169 7.62 -33.77 -7.89
C ALA A 169 8.68 -34.49 -8.75
N GLY A 170 9.78 -34.93 -8.11
CA GLY A 170 10.91 -35.60 -8.77
C GLY A 170 12.08 -34.71 -9.18
N ALA A 171 12.04 -33.39 -8.94
CA ALA A 171 13.16 -32.50 -9.22
C ALA A 171 14.14 -32.37 -8.02
N THR A 172 15.42 -32.22 -8.32
CA THR A 172 16.48 -31.87 -7.36
C THR A 172 16.66 -30.36 -7.35
N SER A 173 16.69 -29.75 -6.16
CA SER A 173 16.97 -28.32 -6.00
C SER A 173 18.22 -28.08 -5.17
N TRP A 174 18.76 -26.88 -5.26
CA TRP A 174 19.87 -26.42 -4.42
C TRP A 174 19.54 -26.36 -2.92
N HIS A 175 18.27 -26.45 -2.52
CA HIS A 175 17.87 -26.49 -1.10
C HIS A 175 17.69 -27.92 -0.56
N GLY A 176 17.73 -28.92 -1.43
CA GLY A 176 17.59 -30.33 -1.08
C GLY A 176 17.11 -31.18 -2.24
N SER A 177 17.50 -32.45 -2.21
CA SER A 177 17.04 -33.50 -3.12
C SER A 177 16.00 -34.39 -2.43
N ALA A 178 14.84 -34.59 -3.06
CA ALA A 178 13.96 -35.71 -2.75
C ALA A 178 14.50 -36.98 -3.46
N GLY A 179 15.61 -37.53 -2.97
CA GLY A 179 16.29 -38.70 -3.54
C GLY A 179 16.19 -39.95 -2.66
N VAL A 180 16.24 -41.13 -3.29
CA VAL A 180 16.03 -42.47 -2.70
C VAL A 180 17.12 -42.88 -1.67
N ASP A 181 18.31 -42.25 -1.70
CA ASP A 181 19.46 -42.63 -0.84
C ASP A 181 19.74 -41.66 0.34
N GLY A 182 18.76 -40.85 0.72
CA GLY A 182 18.83 -40.03 1.93
C GLY A 182 18.42 -38.58 1.68
N SER A 183 17.52 -38.09 2.52
CA SER A 183 17.05 -36.71 2.56
C SER A 183 18.14 -35.77 3.12
N GLY A 184 19.24 -35.62 2.38
CA GLY A 184 20.25 -34.60 2.68
C GLY A 184 19.75 -33.23 2.25
N ARG A 185 19.19 -32.44 3.18
CA ARG A 185 19.06 -30.99 2.95
C ARG A 185 20.45 -30.38 2.89
N SER A 186 20.66 -29.47 1.95
CA SER A 186 21.92 -28.73 1.83
C SER A 186 22.07 -27.75 3.00
N LEU A 187 23.30 -27.40 3.36
CA LEU A 187 23.59 -26.34 4.34
C LEU A 187 23.01 -25.01 3.87
N ALA A 188 23.03 -24.75 2.57
CA ALA A 188 22.38 -23.60 1.95
C ALA A 188 20.85 -23.61 2.16
N GLY A 189 20.21 -24.78 2.05
CA GLY A 189 18.80 -25.00 2.40
C GLY A 189 18.48 -24.69 3.85
N SER A 190 19.28 -25.19 4.78
CA SER A 190 19.09 -24.92 6.21
C SER A 190 19.24 -23.43 6.55
N TRP A 191 20.21 -22.72 5.96
CA TRP A 191 20.36 -21.26 6.15
C TRP A 191 19.17 -20.48 5.59
N PHE A 192 18.65 -20.90 4.45
CA PHE A 192 17.48 -20.28 3.85
C PHE A 192 16.25 -20.41 4.74
N ASP A 193 15.95 -21.62 5.20
CA ASP A 193 14.77 -21.92 6.02
C ASP A 193 14.83 -21.26 7.40
N LEU A 194 16.00 -21.27 8.06
CA LEU A 194 16.12 -20.83 9.45
C LEU A 194 16.46 -19.35 9.61
N ILE A 195 17.07 -18.71 8.60
CA ILE A 195 17.57 -17.33 8.72
C ILE A 195 16.96 -16.44 7.65
N SER A 196 17.13 -16.79 6.38
CA SER A 196 16.81 -15.87 5.28
C SER A 196 15.30 -15.66 5.14
N MET A 197 14.54 -16.75 5.09
CA MET A 197 13.08 -16.72 5.04
C MET A 197 12.46 -16.07 6.29
N PRO A 198 12.89 -16.41 7.52
CA PRO A 198 12.40 -15.77 8.73
C PRO A 198 12.58 -14.26 8.76
N ILE A 199 13.75 -13.76 8.35
CA ILE A 199 13.99 -12.31 8.26
C ILE A 199 12.98 -11.67 7.30
N PHE A 200 12.78 -12.26 6.12
CA PHE A 200 11.85 -11.75 5.12
C PHE A 200 10.38 -11.79 5.60
N GLN A 201 9.95 -12.92 6.17
CA GLN A 201 8.59 -13.12 6.70
C GLN A 201 8.31 -12.16 7.86
N PHE A 202 9.28 -11.97 8.77
CA PHE A 202 9.17 -11.03 9.86
C PHE A 202 8.91 -9.60 9.36
N LEU A 203 9.69 -9.14 8.38
CA LEU A 203 9.52 -7.81 7.79
C LEU A 203 8.16 -7.67 7.08
N THR A 204 7.74 -8.70 6.35
CA THR A 204 6.45 -8.73 5.64
C THR A 204 5.26 -8.68 6.62
N LEU A 205 5.29 -9.50 7.67
CA LEU A 205 4.23 -9.49 8.69
C LEU A 205 4.21 -8.19 9.49
N ARG A 206 5.38 -7.60 9.77
CA ARG A 206 5.49 -6.26 10.37
C ARG A 206 4.84 -5.20 9.48
N TRP A 207 4.99 -5.31 8.17
CA TRP A 207 4.30 -4.45 7.20
C TRP A 207 2.78 -4.60 7.28
N TYR A 208 2.26 -5.82 7.27
CA TYR A 208 0.82 -6.06 7.40
C TYR A 208 0.27 -5.57 8.73
N TYR A 209 1.01 -5.76 9.83
CA TYR A 209 0.64 -5.23 11.14
C TYR A 209 0.50 -3.71 11.13
N ARG A 210 1.41 -3.00 10.48
CA ARG A 210 1.34 -1.53 10.36
C ARG A 210 0.19 -1.05 9.49
N ILE A 211 -0.08 -1.75 8.39
CA ILE A 211 -1.25 -1.46 7.56
C ILE A 211 -2.55 -1.72 8.33
N LEU A 212 -2.60 -2.77 9.15
CA LEU A 212 -3.72 -3.02 10.06
C LEU A 212 -3.90 -1.86 11.05
N ILE A 213 -2.81 -1.37 11.67
CA ILE A 213 -2.86 -0.20 12.56
C ILE A 213 -3.42 1.02 11.82
N TRP A 214 -2.95 1.27 10.60
CA TRP A 214 -3.44 2.36 9.76
C TRP A 214 -4.93 2.22 9.44
N ALA A 215 -5.38 1.02 9.03
CA ALA A 215 -6.78 0.72 8.78
C ALA A 215 -7.66 0.95 10.02
N MET A 216 -7.20 0.48 11.20
CA MET A 216 -7.91 0.70 12.46
C MET A 216 -7.97 2.18 12.83
N LEU A 217 -6.89 2.92 12.63
CA LEU A 217 -6.85 4.37 12.88
C LEU A 217 -7.84 5.11 11.97
N LEU A 218 -7.79 4.87 10.67
CA LEU A 218 -8.70 5.47 9.70
C LEU A 218 -10.16 5.13 9.99
N TRP A 219 -10.44 3.88 10.35
CA TRP A 219 -11.77 3.46 10.74
C TRP A 219 -12.27 4.14 12.03
N ARG A 220 -11.39 4.40 13.00
CA ARG A 220 -11.76 5.20 14.19
C ARG A 220 -12.02 6.66 13.82
N ILE A 221 -11.20 7.24 12.94
CA ILE A 221 -11.38 8.62 12.46
C ILE A 221 -12.68 8.75 11.66
N SER A 222 -13.01 7.76 10.82
CA SER A 222 -14.26 7.74 10.03
C SER A 222 -15.53 7.52 10.87
N ARG A 223 -15.42 7.41 12.19
CA ARG A 223 -16.57 7.42 13.11
C ARG A 223 -16.75 8.76 13.82
N LEU A 224 -15.80 9.67 13.67
CA LEU A 224 -15.93 11.03 14.18
C LEU A 224 -16.86 11.81 13.26
N ASP A 225 -17.51 12.84 13.82
CA ASP A 225 -18.31 13.79 13.06
C ASP A 225 -17.37 14.74 12.32
N LEU A 226 -16.96 14.36 11.11
CA LEU A 226 -16.03 15.13 10.29
C LEU A 226 -16.75 16.26 9.56
N GLN A 227 -16.13 17.44 9.51
CA GLN A 227 -16.62 18.58 8.75
C GLN A 227 -16.32 18.40 7.26
N LEU A 228 -17.18 17.63 6.59
CA LEU A 228 -17.10 17.38 5.16
C LEU A 228 -17.87 18.46 4.39
N VAL A 229 -17.18 19.17 3.50
CA VAL A 229 -17.76 20.26 2.70
C VAL A 229 -18.05 19.74 1.28
N PRO A 230 -19.31 19.52 0.87
CA PRO A 230 -19.63 18.92 -0.44
C PRO A 230 -19.14 19.73 -1.65
N THR A 231 -18.98 21.05 -1.48
CA THR A 231 -18.51 21.99 -2.50
C THR A 231 -16.99 22.09 -2.59
N ASN A 232 -16.24 21.26 -1.85
CA ASN A 232 -14.77 21.27 -1.92
C ASN A 232 -14.28 20.88 -3.33
N PRO A 233 -13.33 21.63 -3.93
CA PRO A 233 -12.85 21.38 -5.30
C PRO A 233 -12.18 20.01 -5.49
N ASP A 234 -11.81 19.31 -4.42
CA ASP A 234 -11.20 17.97 -4.51
C ASP A 234 -12.18 16.84 -4.93
N ARG A 235 -13.49 17.14 -4.97
CA ARG A 235 -14.57 16.18 -5.25
C ARG A 235 -14.63 15.00 -4.28
N VAL A 236 -14.05 15.16 -3.08
CA VAL A 236 -14.03 14.18 -1.98
C VAL A 236 -14.32 14.89 -0.65
N ALA A 237 -15.04 16.01 -0.70
CA ALA A 237 -15.42 16.82 0.45
C ALA A 237 -14.28 17.18 1.42
N GLY A 238 -13.07 17.41 0.89
CA GLY A 238 -11.88 17.79 1.66
C GLY A 238 -10.97 16.62 2.05
N LEU A 239 -11.39 15.37 1.83
CA LEU A 239 -10.62 14.16 2.16
C LEU A 239 -9.67 13.68 1.04
N GLY A 240 -9.51 14.45 -0.04
CA GLY A 240 -8.71 14.05 -1.20
C GLY A 240 -7.23 13.74 -0.87
N PHE A 241 -6.70 14.33 0.20
CA PHE A 241 -5.32 14.08 0.65
C PHE A 241 -5.09 12.64 1.15
N ILE A 242 -6.13 11.98 1.68
CA ILE A 242 -6.01 10.61 2.18
C ILE A 242 -5.78 9.66 1.01
N GLY A 243 -6.48 9.85 -0.11
CA GLY A 243 -6.29 9.05 -1.32
C GLY A 243 -4.87 9.13 -1.89
N GLN A 244 -4.16 10.24 -1.65
CA GLN A 244 -2.77 10.36 -2.08
C GLN A 244 -1.82 9.44 -1.32
N THR A 245 -2.21 8.97 -0.13
CA THR A 245 -1.40 8.01 0.65
C THR A 245 -1.28 6.66 -0.06
N SER A 246 -2.25 6.29 -0.90
CA SER A 246 -2.24 5.03 -1.66
C SER A 246 -1.03 4.89 -2.59
N TYR A 247 -0.57 5.99 -3.19
CA TYR A 247 0.61 5.97 -4.08
C TYR A 247 1.90 5.60 -3.36
N ALA A 248 1.98 5.85 -2.05
CA ALA A 248 3.14 5.48 -1.24
C ALA A 248 3.33 3.96 -1.13
N TYR A 249 2.27 3.19 -1.37
CA TYR A 249 2.28 1.72 -1.32
C TYR A 249 2.65 1.08 -2.67
N ILE A 250 2.96 1.85 -3.72
CA ILE A 250 3.37 1.31 -5.02
C ILE A 250 4.59 0.37 -4.91
N PRO A 251 5.68 0.70 -4.18
CA PRO A 251 6.80 -0.23 -4.03
C PRO A 251 6.41 -1.53 -3.34
N LEU A 252 5.48 -1.47 -2.37
CA LEU A 252 4.94 -2.64 -1.70
C LEU A 252 4.14 -3.53 -2.69
N ALA A 253 3.29 -2.91 -3.51
CA ALA A 253 2.52 -3.60 -4.55
C ALA A 253 3.44 -4.28 -5.58
N LEU A 254 4.48 -3.57 -6.02
CA LEU A 254 5.50 -4.09 -6.93
C LEU A 254 6.27 -5.27 -6.32
N GLY A 255 6.60 -5.21 -5.02
CA GLY A 255 7.26 -6.31 -4.32
C GLY A 255 6.41 -7.58 -4.32
N HIS A 256 5.11 -7.48 -4.04
CA HIS A 256 4.19 -8.61 -4.08
C HIS A 256 4.01 -9.18 -5.49
N GLY A 257 3.86 -8.30 -6.49
CA GLY A 257 3.80 -8.69 -7.89
C GLY A 257 5.05 -9.44 -8.35
N ALA A 258 6.22 -8.93 -7.98
CA ALA A 258 7.51 -9.54 -8.33
C ALA A 258 7.66 -10.92 -7.68
N MET A 259 7.31 -11.06 -6.41
CA MET A 259 7.35 -12.36 -5.72
C MET A 259 6.44 -13.41 -6.35
N LEU A 260 5.21 -13.03 -6.72
CA LEU A 260 4.31 -13.95 -7.40
C LEU A 260 4.84 -14.28 -8.80
N SER A 261 5.34 -13.29 -9.53
CA SER A 261 5.92 -13.50 -10.85
C SER A 261 7.11 -14.45 -10.81
N SER A 262 8.01 -14.33 -9.83
CA SER A 262 9.16 -15.22 -9.70
C SER A 262 8.75 -16.64 -9.30
N LEU A 263 7.69 -16.78 -8.50
CA LEU A 263 7.12 -18.08 -8.16
C LEU A 263 6.58 -18.78 -9.41
N ILE A 264 5.79 -18.06 -10.22
CA ILE A 264 5.21 -18.56 -11.47
C ILE A 264 6.33 -18.88 -12.47
N ALA A 265 7.34 -18.01 -12.61
CA ALA A 265 8.50 -18.24 -13.46
C ALA A 265 9.17 -19.59 -13.17
N ASN A 266 9.47 -19.86 -11.89
CA ASN A 266 10.10 -21.11 -11.50
C ASN A 266 9.23 -22.33 -11.85
N ARG A 267 7.90 -22.24 -11.67
CA ARG A 267 6.98 -23.34 -12.00
C ARG A 267 6.83 -23.59 -13.50
N ILE A 268 6.93 -22.55 -14.32
CA ILE A 268 6.91 -22.67 -15.79
C ILE A 268 8.25 -23.21 -16.31
N LEU A 269 9.38 -22.70 -15.79
CA LEU A 269 10.71 -23.04 -16.28
C LEU A 269 11.18 -24.44 -15.87
N TYR A 270 10.82 -24.87 -14.65
CA TYR A 270 11.28 -26.16 -14.09
C TYR A 270 10.15 -27.16 -13.87
N GLY A 271 8.89 -26.74 -13.99
CA GLY A 271 7.73 -27.61 -13.93
C GLY A 271 7.11 -27.84 -15.30
N THR A 272 5.93 -28.46 -15.31
CA THR A 272 5.13 -28.70 -16.53
C THR A 272 3.94 -27.75 -16.64
N GLU A 273 3.87 -26.73 -15.78
CA GLU A 273 2.74 -25.81 -15.69
C GLU A 273 2.85 -24.68 -16.72
N THR A 274 1.71 -24.18 -17.17
CA THR A 274 1.62 -23.05 -18.10
C THR A 274 1.06 -21.82 -17.40
N LEU A 275 1.31 -20.63 -17.93
CA LEU A 275 0.85 -19.36 -17.34
C LEU A 275 -0.67 -19.32 -17.12
N THR A 276 -1.45 -19.98 -17.98
CA THR A 276 -2.91 -20.05 -17.86
C THR A 276 -3.41 -20.77 -16.61
N HIS A 277 -2.56 -21.59 -15.97
CA HIS A 277 -2.92 -22.26 -14.72
C HIS A 277 -3.01 -21.27 -13.54
N PHE A 278 -2.30 -20.14 -13.60
CA PHE A 278 -2.12 -19.22 -12.47
C PHE A 278 -3.09 -18.03 -12.46
N GLN A 279 -4.16 -18.05 -13.27
CA GLN A 279 -5.10 -16.92 -13.37
C GLN A 279 -5.76 -16.58 -12.02
N ILE A 280 -6.08 -17.60 -11.22
CA ILE A 280 -6.71 -17.43 -9.91
C ILE A 280 -5.72 -16.79 -8.94
N GLU A 281 -4.48 -17.23 -8.90
CA GLU A 281 -3.41 -16.72 -8.05
C GLU A 281 -3.10 -15.26 -8.38
N ILE A 282 -3.05 -14.91 -9.66
CA ILE A 282 -2.87 -13.53 -10.13
C ILE A 282 -4.06 -12.67 -9.67
N ALA A 283 -5.30 -13.12 -9.90
CA ALA A 283 -6.50 -12.38 -9.49
C ALA A 283 -6.57 -12.21 -7.96
N LEU A 284 -6.23 -13.25 -7.20
CA LEU A 284 -6.17 -13.20 -5.74
C LEU A 284 -5.09 -12.24 -5.26
N MET A 285 -3.93 -12.18 -5.91
CA MET A 285 -2.86 -11.25 -5.54
C MET A 285 -3.26 -9.79 -5.80
N VAL A 286 -3.84 -9.49 -6.96
CA VAL A 286 -4.35 -8.15 -7.27
C VAL A 286 -5.42 -7.76 -6.24
N THR A 287 -6.36 -8.66 -5.95
CA THR A 287 -7.42 -8.43 -4.95
C THR A 287 -6.85 -8.22 -3.56
N PHE A 288 -5.86 -9.02 -3.16
CA PHE A 288 -5.18 -8.92 -1.88
C PHE A 288 -4.47 -7.57 -1.71
N VAL A 289 -3.69 -7.14 -2.71
CA VAL A 289 -3.00 -5.84 -2.67
C VAL A 289 -4.00 -4.69 -2.69
N PHE A 290 -5.08 -4.78 -3.46
CA PHE A 290 -6.16 -3.79 -3.44
C PHE A 290 -6.80 -3.68 -2.06
N PHE A 291 -7.09 -4.81 -1.41
CA PHE A 291 -7.63 -4.81 -0.05
C PHE A 291 -6.63 -4.22 0.95
N LEU A 292 -5.35 -4.56 0.81
CA LEU A 292 -4.30 -4.07 1.69
C LEU A 292 -4.11 -2.54 1.60
N VAL A 293 -4.14 -1.98 0.39
CA VAL A 293 -3.86 -0.55 0.15
C VAL A 293 -5.11 0.32 0.19
N LEU A 294 -6.19 -0.08 -0.48
CA LEU A 294 -7.42 0.71 -0.61
C LEU A 294 -8.48 0.34 0.44
N GLY A 295 -8.44 -0.88 0.98
CA GLY A 295 -9.34 -1.31 2.05
C GLY A 295 -9.37 -0.39 3.27
N PRO A 296 -8.22 0.10 3.79
CA PRO A 296 -8.16 1.07 4.89
C PRO A 296 -8.97 2.36 4.65
N LEU A 297 -9.23 2.71 3.39
CA LEU A 297 -9.90 3.94 2.99
C LEU A 297 -11.42 3.82 2.86
N LEU A 298 -11.93 2.60 2.69
CA LEU A 298 -13.35 2.32 2.51
C LEU A 298 -14.27 2.81 3.66
N PRO A 299 -13.83 2.88 4.94
CA PRO A 299 -14.68 3.38 6.02
C PRO A 299 -15.24 4.80 5.79
N PHE A 300 -14.54 5.66 5.03
CA PHE A 300 -15.00 7.01 4.70
C PHE A 300 -16.12 7.05 3.65
N ALA A 301 -16.37 5.95 2.93
CA ALA A 301 -17.35 5.92 1.86
C ALA A 301 -18.77 6.27 2.34
N ARG A 302 -19.10 5.86 3.57
CA ARG A 302 -20.40 6.18 4.19
C ARG A 302 -20.57 7.69 4.41
N GLN A 303 -19.53 8.35 4.93
CA GLN A 303 -19.58 9.79 5.19
C GLN A 303 -19.60 10.60 3.89
N LEU A 304 -18.81 10.19 2.89
CA LEU A 304 -18.81 10.82 1.56
C LEU A 304 -20.17 10.71 0.88
N THR A 305 -20.80 9.55 0.97
CA THR A 305 -22.15 9.34 0.43
C THR A 305 -23.16 10.25 1.13
N ALA A 306 -23.12 10.33 2.45
CA ALA A 306 -24.00 11.21 3.23
C ALA A 306 -23.78 12.70 2.88
N ALA A 307 -22.52 13.13 2.77
CA ALA A 307 -22.15 14.49 2.38
C ALA A 307 -22.63 14.82 0.96
N LYS A 308 -22.52 13.90 0.00
CA LYS A 308 -23.04 14.09 -1.37
C LYS A 308 -24.56 14.22 -1.39
N LEU A 309 -25.27 13.36 -0.65
CA LEU A 309 -26.74 13.42 -0.57
C LEU A 309 -27.21 14.72 0.07
N ARG A 310 -26.59 15.12 1.19
CA ARG A 310 -26.87 16.39 1.87
C ARG A 310 -26.59 17.59 0.95
N GLY A 311 -25.43 17.57 0.29
CA GLY A 311 -25.03 18.60 -0.67
C GLY A 311 -26.04 18.75 -1.81
N ASN A 312 -26.44 17.64 -2.44
CA ASN A 312 -27.45 17.68 -3.51
C ASN A 312 -28.79 18.24 -3.03
N ALA A 313 -29.24 17.88 -1.82
CA ALA A 313 -30.51 18.37 -1.27
C ALA A 313 -30.46 19.87 -0.93
N GLU A 314 -29.46 20.30 -0.13
CA GLU A 314 -29.36 21.67 0.36
C GLU A 314 -29.02 22.66 -0.77
N TYR A 315 -27.99 22.36 -1.57
CA TYR A 315 -27.57 23.23 -2.67
C TYR A 315 -28.52 23.15 -3.85
N GLY A 316 -29.16 22.01 -4.10
CA GLY A 316 -30.22 21.88 -5.11
C GLY A 316 -31.44 22.74 -4.78
N ALA A 317 -31.91 22.71 -3.52
CA ALA A 317 -33.00 23.56 -3.08
C ALA A 317 -32.65 25.05 -3.12
N PHE A 318 -31.41 25.41 -2.76
CA PHE A 318 -30.91 26.78 -2.90
C PHE A 318 -30.88 27.21 -4.37
N ALA A 319 -30.35 26.37 -5.26
CA ALA A 319 -30.27 26.68 -6.68
C ALA A 319 -31.63 26.83 -7.33
N GLY A 320 -32.62 26.01 -6.95
CA GLY A 320 -34.00 26.17 -7.39
C GLY A 320 -34.55 27.55 -7.04
N ARG A 321 -34.35 28.02 -5.80
CA ARG A 321 -34.78 29.37 -5.39
C ARG A 321 -34.10 30.49 -6.18
N VAL A 322 -32.81 30.34 -6.48
CA VAL A 322 -32.05 31.32 -7.29
C VAL A 322 -32.57 31.35 -8.73
N VAL A 323 -32.78 30.19 -9.35
CA VAL A 323 -33.30 30.08 -10.72
C VAL A 323 -34.73 30.62 -10.80
N ASP A 324 -35.60 30.29 -9.85
CA ASP A 324 -36.98 30.81 -9.80
C ASP A 324 -37.01 32.33 -9.65
N ALA A 325 -36.13 32.88 -8.81
CA ALA A 325 -36.01 34.33 -8.63
C ALA A 325 -35.49 35.01 -9.89
N PHE A 326 -34.54 34.39 -10.59
CA PHE A 326 -34.02 34.87 -11.86
C PHE A 326 -35.11 34.85 -12.95
N ASP A 327 -35.82 33.73 -13.13
CA ASP A 327 -36.89 33.58 -14.13
C ASP A 327 -38.00 34.64 -13.94
N LYS A 328 -38.48 34.83 -12.70
CA LYS A 328 -39.49 35.85 -12.40
C LYS A 328 -39.01 37.26 -12.74
N ARG A 329 -37.78 37.60 -12.39
CA ARG A 329 -37.23 38.95 -12.50
C ARG A 329 -36.73 39.31 -13.90
N TRP A 330 -36.28 38.31 -14.68
CA TRP A 330 -35.64 38.53 -15.98
C TRP A 330 -36.47 38.09 -17.18
N LEU A 331 -37.32 37.07 -17.04
CA LEU A 331 -38.09 36.51 -18.16
C LEU A 331 -39.58 36.87 -18.11
N ARG A 332 -40.15 37.11 -16.93
CA ARG A 332 -41.61 37.31 -16.75
C ARG A 332 -42.03 38.72 -16.34
N ASP A 333 -41.11 39.60 -15.94
CA ASP A 333 -41.43 40.97 -15.52
C ASP A 333 -41.36 41.93 -16.72
N GLU A 334 -42.52 42.23 -17.33
CA GLU A 334 -42.64 43.09 -18.53
C GLU A 334 -42.43 44.59 -18.24
N ALA A 335 -42.46 45.02 -16.98
CA ALA A 335 -42.43 46.42 -16.58
C ALA A 335 -41.01 47.01 -16.46
N ARG A 336 -39.98 46.29 -16.90
CA ARG A 336 -38.58 46.57 -16.56
C ARG A 336 -37.83 47.43 -17.59
N ASP A 337 -36.93 48.28 -17.10
CA ASP A 337 -36.04 49.10 -17.92
C ASP A 337 -34.99 48.21 -18.61
N LYS A 338 -35.02 48.18 -19.94
CA LYS A 338 -34.17 47.32 -20.79
C LYS A 338 -32.67 47.64 -20.65
N SER A 339 -32.31 48.77 -20.04
CA SER A 339 -30.92 49.15 -19.77
C SER A 339 -30.25 48.33 -18.65
N GLU A 340 -31.03 47.73 -17.73
CA GLU A 340 -30.53 46.79 -16.70
C GLU A 340 -30.26 45.38 -17.25
N LEU A 341 -30.77 45.05 -18.44
CA LEU A 341 -30.60 43.72 -19.06
C LEU A 341 -29.14 43.35 -19.37
N LEU A 342 -28.22 44.32 -19.26
CA LEU A 342 -26.80 44.18 -19.53
C LEU A 342 -25.95 43.94 -18.26
N ASN A 343 -26.58 43.71 -17.10
CA ASN A 343 -25.83 43.43 -15.87
C ASN A 343 -25.25 42.00 -15.88
N VAL A 344 -24.03 41.87 -16.42
CA VAL A 344 -23.27 40.61 -16.59
C VAL A 344 -23.10 39.83 -15.28
N ALA A 345 -23.15 40.50 -14.12
CA ALA A 345 -22.92 39.90 -12.82
C ALA A 345 -23.94 38.81 -12.43
N GLU A 346 -25.23 39.02 -12.72
CA GLU A 346 -26.28 38.06 -12.34
C GLU A 346 -26.27 36.81 -13.24
N VAL A 347 -25.93 36.98 -14.52
CA VAL A 347 -25.73 35.86 -15.46
C VAL A 347 -24.48 35.06 -15.10
N SER A 348 -23.37 35.73 -14.73
CA SER A 348 -22.16 35.06 -14.24
C SER A 348 -22.42 34.25 -12.97
N ALA A 349 -23.20 34.78 -12.03
CA ALA A 349 -23.55 34.07 -10.80
C ALA A 349 -24.31 32.76 -11.04
N MET A 350 -25.10 32.67 -12.12
CA MET A 350 -25.74 31.40 -12.52
C MET A 350 -24.71 30.37 -13.02
N THR A 351 -23.69 30.81 -13.76
CA THR A 351 -22.60 29.94 -14.20
C THR A 351 -21.75 29.45 -13.02
N ASP A 352 -21.48 30.32 -12.06
CA ASP A 352 -20.73 29.96 -10.83
C ASP A 352 -21.52 28.95 -9.98
N LEU A 353 -22.85 29.11 -9.92
CA LEU A 353 -23.74 28.19 -9.23
C LEU A 353 -23.77 26.81 -9.89
N ASP A 354 -23.86 26.74 -11.22
CA ASP A 354 -23.78 25.48 -11.94
C ASP A 354 -22.43 24.79 -11.75
N THR A 355 -21.33 25.56 -11.79
CA THR A 355 -19.98 25.05 -11.49
C THR A 355 -19.92 24.43 -10.09
N THR A 356 -20.48 25.12 -9.08
CA THR A 356 -20.55 24.62 -7.70
C THR A 356 -21.37 23.33 -7.59
N LEU A 357 -22.53 23.27 -8.26
CA LEU A 357 -23.36 22.06 -8.31
C LEU A 357 -22.66 20.92 -9.06
N GLY A 358 -21.88 21.24 -10.09
CA GLY A 358 -21.05 20.29 -10.84
C GLY A 358 -20.08 19.55 -9.91
N ILE A 359 -19.39 20.27 -9.02
CA ILE A 359 -18.50 19.67 -8.01
C ILE A 359 -19.25 18.65 -7.15
N ILE A 360 -20.45 18.98 -6.66
CA ILE A 360 -21.26 18.08 -5.82
C ILE A 360 -21.73 16.86 -6.62
N ARG A 361 -22.19 17.04 -7.86
CA ARG A 361 -22.64 15.96 -8.74
C ARG A 361 -21.51 14.97 -9.05
N GLU A 362 -20.31 15.49 -9.28
CA GLU A 362 -19.11 14.71 -9.58
C GLU A 362 -18.36 14.21 -8.34
N MET A 363 -18.88 14.52 -7.13
CA MET A 363 -18.31 14.05 -5.88
C MET A 363 -18.24 12.52 -5.85
N ARG A 364 -17.08 12.01 -5.43
CA ARG A 364 -16.77 10.58 -5.37
C ARG A 364 -17.31 9.94 -4.09
N TYR A 365 -17.71 8.68 -4.20
CA TYR A 365 -18.20 7.87 -3.08
C TYR A 365 -17.08 7.23 -2.27
N VAL A 366 -15.85 7.21 -2.78
CA VAL A 366 -14.66 6.64 -2.12
C VAL A 366 -13.52 7.65 -2.15
N PRO A 367 -12.64 7.67 -1.13
CA PRO A 367 -11.59 8.67 -1.02
C PRO A 367 -10.32 8.30 -1.81
N PHE A 368 -10.45 7.64 -2.95
CA PHE A 368 -9.34 7.34 -3.86
C PHE A 368 -9.72 7.61 -5.32
N THR A 369 -8.72 7.80 -6.18
CA THR A 369 -8.90 8.01 -7.62
C THR A 369 -8.92 6.67 -8.37
N ARG A 370 -9.59 6.61 -9.53
CA ARG A 370 -9.46 5.48 -10.46
C ARG A 370 -8.00 5.32 -10.91
N GLU A 371 -7.31 6.44 -11.07
CA GLU A 371 -5.88 6.52 -11.37
C GLU A 371 -5.02 5.80 -10.31
N ALA A 372 -5.28 6.01 -9.01
CA ALA A 372 -4.56 5.30 -7.95
C ALA A 372 -4.78 3.79 -8.03
N ALA A 373 -6.02 3.34 -8.24
CA ALA A 373 -6.33 1.92 -8.42
C ALA A 373 -5.63 1.34 -9.66
N PHE A 374 -5.59 2.08 -10.76
CA PHE A 374 -4.88 1.71 -11.98
C PHE A 374 -3.38 1.54 -11.72
N TRP A 375 -2.71 2.52 -11.11
CA TRP A 375 -1.28 2.43 -10.83
C TRP A 375 -0.92 1.32 -9.85
N ILE A 376 -1.79 1.02 -8.87
CA ILE A 376 -1.60 -0.14 -7.98
C ILE A 376 -1.72 -1.44 -8.78
N ALA A 377 -2.71 -1.58 -9.66
CA ALA A 377 -2.84 -2.77 -10.52
C ALA A 377 -1.63 -2.94 -11.44
N VAL A 378 -1.19 -1.86 -12.08
CA VAL A 378 0.02 -1.84 -12.91
C VAL A 378 1.23 -2.27 -12.09
N ALA A 379 1.41 -1.77 -10.86
CA ALA A 379 2.53 -2.16 -10.01
C ALA A 379 2.53 -3.66 -9.68
N VAL A 380 1.35 -4.26 -9.43
CA VAL A 380 1.25 -5.71 -9.16
C VAL A 380 1.49 -6.56 -10.42
N LEU A 381 0.99 -6.11 -11.58
CA LEU A 381 1.00 -6.88 -12.81
C LEU A 381 2.27 -6.69 -13.65
N ALA A 382 2.93 -5.53 -13.56
CA ALA A 382 4.11 -5.21 -14.35
C ALA A 382 5.23 -6.26 -14.24
N PRO A 383 5.55 -6.81 -13.05
CA PRO A 383 6.55 -7.87 -12.94
C PRO A 383 6.21 -9.15 -13.71
N MET A 384 4.94 -9.39 -14.04
CA MET A 384 4.49 -10.58 -14.77
C MET A 384 4.62 -10.44 -16.29
N LEU A 385 4.91 -9.23 -16.81
CA LEU A 385 5.05 -9.01 -18.25
C LEU A 385 6.06 -9.94 -18.93
N PRO A 386 7.25 -10.22 -18.35
CA PRO A 386 8.19 -11.16 -18.96
C PRO A 386 7.64 -12.60 -19.07
N LEU A 387 6.71 -13.00 -18.19
CA LEU A 387 6.08 -14.32 -18.26
C LEU A 387 5.17 -14.47 -19.48
N LEU A 388 4.62 -13.37 -20.00
CA LEU A 388 3.77 -13.44 -21.20
C LEU A 388 4.58 -13.91 -22.42
N LEU A 389 5.89 -13.64 -22.46
CA LEU A 389 6.78 -14.12 -23.51
C LEU A 389 6.94 -15.65 -23.53
N THR A 390 6.58 -16.36 -22.45
CA THR A 390 6.53 -17.82 -22.46
C THR A 390 5.25 -18.36 -23.09
N ALA A 391 4.21 -17.52 -23.25
CA ALA A 391 2.92 -17.91 -23.79
C ALA A 391 2.65 -17.35 -25.20
N MET A 392 3.26 -16.22 -25.57
CA MET A 392 3.07 -15.58 -26.86
C MET A 392 4.33 -14.83 -27.34
N PRO A 393 4.54 -14.69 -28.66
CA PRO A 393 5.66 -13.93 -29.24
C PRO A 393 5.66 -12.44 -28.83
N ILE A 394 6.83 -11.81 -28.84
CA ILE A 394 7.01 -10.41 -28.41
C ILE A 394 6.24 -9.43 -29.30
N GLU A 395 6.10 -9.74 -30.58
CA GLU A 395 5.40 -8.92 -31.57
C GLU A 395 3.91 -8.82 -31.24
N GLU A 396 3.29 -9.95 -30.88
CA GLU A 396 1.89 -9.98 -30.45
C GLU A 396 1.68 -9.28 -29.10
N LEU A 397 2.66 -9.38 -28.19
CA LEU A 397 2.60 -8.72 -26.88
C LEU A 397 2.65 -7.19 -27.01
N ILE A 398 3.56 -6.66 -27.83
CA ILE A 398 3.66 -5.22 -28.11
C ILE A 398 2.36 -4.72 -28.75
N GLY A 399 1.80 -5.47 -29.70
CA GLY A 399 0.52 -5.15 -30.34
C GLY A 399 -0.61 -4.98 -29.31
N LYS A 400 -0.80 -5.96 -28.42
CA LYS A 400 -1.84 -5.92 -27.39
C LYS A 400 -1.63 -4.80 -26.35
N LEU A 401 -0.39 -4.51 -25.96
CA LEU A 401 -0.09 -3.43 -25.01
C LEU A 401 -0.40 -2.05 -25.60
N LEU A 402 -0.13 -1.84 -26.89
CA LEU A 402 -0.46 -0.59 -27.58
C LEU A 402 -1.98 -0.42 -27.71
N GLU A 403 -2.73 -1.48 -27.99
CA GLU A 403 -4.20 -1.46 -28.01
C GLU A 403 -4.81 -1.14 -26.64
N MET A 404 -4.17 -1.52 -25.54
CA MET A 404 -4.65 -1.20 -24.19
C MET A 404 -4.33 0.23 -23.74
N LEU A 405 -3.32 0.86 -24.34
CA LEU A 405 -2.88 2.23 -24.00
C LEU A 405 -3.58 3.31 -24.83
N LEU A 406 -4.11 2.93 -26.00
CA LEU A 406 -4.95 3.76 -26.88
C LEU A 406 -6.42 3.64 -26.49
#